data_AF-A0A955LKT2-F1
#
_entry.id   AF-A0A955LKT2-F1
#
_cell.length_a   1.000
_cell.length_b   1.000
_cell.length_c   1.000
_cell.angle_alpha   90.00
_cell.angle_beta   90.00
_cell.angle_gamma   90.00
#
_symmetry.space_group_name_H-M   'P 1'
#
loop_
_entity.id
_entity.type
_entity.pdbx_description
1 polymer ?
#
loop_
_entity_poly.entity_id
_entity_poly.type
_entity_poly.pdbx_seq_one_letter_code
_entity_poly.pdbx_strand_id
1 'polypeptide(L)'
;MNVFRSFITKYKIVITTVAVLITVGAGYYLFQTKTEAEQDITDPLTPVTTGIEDVETVNSTHETTHEQTTDYQWNTNTTTTINLEGSTITSQSSGVMISGTTATISEDGSYMLSGLLDDGQIVVDTTYEDKGTIKLILNDAQITNTTTSPIYIKNAGKVIIILVDGTSNTITDSRATAADDVEDGLTAAIYSKSDLSIGGNGSLVVNGSYKDGITSKDGLIIENTNIDVKASDDGIVGKDYLVLTNTKITADVSGDGLKSSNETDAGRGYITITDSNLNIDSGSDAVQAATDITIDGGVYDFTTASGSNYLTASS
;
A
#
# COMPACT_ATOMS: atom_id res chain seq x y z
N MET A 1 -14.75 -8.44 40.06
CA MET A 1 -14.72 -7.06 39.58
C MET A 1 -13.57 -6.97 38.58
N ASN A 2 -13.87 -7.09 37.30
CA ASN A 2 -13.03 -6.69 36.17
C ASN A 2 -13.99 -6.48 35.01
N VAL A 3 -14.14 -5.23 34.62
CA VAL A 3 -15.06 -4.77 33.58
C VAL A 3 -14.24 -4.74 32.29
N PHE A 4 -14.41 -5.72 31.41
CA PHE A 4 -13.94 -5.60 30.02
C PHE A 4 -14.94 -4.70 29.29
N ARG A 5 -14.56 -3.45 29.04
CA ARG A 5 -15.25 -2.59 28.07
C ARG A 5 -14.79 -3.02 26.67
N SER A 6 -15.64 -3.78 25.98
CA SER A 6 -15.54 -3.92 24.52
C SER A 6 -16.01 -2.60 23.91
N PHE A 7 -15.10 -1.92 23.21
CA PHE A 7 -15.46 -0.82 22.32
C PHE A 7 -15.91 -1.45 21.00
N ILE A 8 -17.21 -1.42 20.73
CA ILE A 8 -17.78 -1.79 19.44
C ILE A 8 -17.89 -0.49 18.64
N THR A 9 -16.94 -0.22 17.75
CA THR A 9 -17.10 0.82 16.73
C THR A 9 -17.79 0.19 15.52
N LYS A 10 -19.01 0.64 15.21
CA LYS A 10 -19.77 0.20 14.03
C LYS A 10 -19.30 1.03 12.83
N TYR A 11 -18.79 0.39 11.78
CA TYR A 11 -18.53 1.05 10.50
C TYR A 11 -19.62 0.69 9.47
N LYS A 12 -20.10 1.68 8.70
CA LYS A 12 -21.15 1.58 7.67
C LYS A 12 -20.46 1.51 6.28
N ILE A 13 -20.91 0.60 5.40
CA ILE A 13 -20.38 0.40 4.05
C ILE A 13 -21.15 1.25 3.03
N VAL A 14 -20.45 1.90 2.09
CA VAL A 14 -21.02 2.60 0.92
C VAL A 14 -20.73 1.78 -0.34
N ILE A 15 -21.77 1.42 -1.10
CA ILE A 15 -21.65 0.73 -2.40
C ILE A 15 -22.02 1.73 -3.50
N THR A 16 -21.14 1.90 -4.49
CA THR A 16 -21.42 2.73 -5.68
C THR A 16 -21.82 1.81 -6.84
N THR A 17 -23.10 1.80 -7.22
CA THR A 17 -23.62 0.95 -8.32
C THR A 17 -23.42 1.57 -9.70
N VAL A 18 -23.04 0.75 -10.70
CA VAL A 18 -23.05 1.10 -12.14
C VAL A 18 -24.45 0.86 -12.74
N ALA A 19 -25.08 1.90 -13.29
CA ALA A 19 -26.35 1.78 -14.01
C ALA A 19 -26.12 1.53 -15.51
N VAL A 20 -26.68 0.44 -16.06
CA VAL A 20 -26.70 0.20 -17.52
C VAL A 20 -28.02 0.71 -18.10
N LEU A 21 -27.95 1.68 -19.02
CA LEU A 21 -29.08 2.15 -19.82
C LEU A 21 -29.25 1.27 -21.06
N ILE A 22 -30.43 0.66 -21.25
CA ILE A 22 -30.83 0.06 -22.53
C ILE A 22 -32.09 0.76 -23.02
N THR A 23 -32.08 1.20 -24.28
CA THR A 23 -33.23 1.86 -24.92
C THR A 23 -34.05 0.85 -25.74
N VAL A 24 -35.33 0.70 -25.40
CA VAL A 24 -36.32 0.04 -26.26
C VAL A 24 -37.65 0.78 -26.18
N GLY A 25 -38.02 1.52 -27.23
CA GLY A 25 -39.30 2.26 -27.28
C GLY A 25 -39.41 3.39 -26.24
N ALA A 26 -40.52 4.14 -26.27
CA ALA A 26 -40.70 5.43 -25.57
C ALA A 26 -40.85 5.32 -24.03
N GLY A 27 -39.93 4.64 -23.35
CA GLY A 27 -39.83 4.58 -21.89
C GLY A 27 -38.46 4.12 -21.43
N TYR A 28 -37.95 4.73 -20.36
CA TYR A 28 -36.74 4.27 -19.65
C TYR A 28 -37.16 3.24 -18.60
N TYR A 29 -36.53 2.06 -18.59
CA TYR A 29 -36.71 1.05 -17.56
C TYR A 29 -35.37 0.80 -16.86
N LEU A 30 -35.37 0.84 -15.52
CA LEU A 30 -34.21 0.52 -14.70
C LEU A 30 -34.30 -0.98 -14.34
N PHE A 31 -33.42 -1.80 -14.91
CA PHE A 31 -33.31 -3.22 -14.56
C PHE A 31 -32.14 -3.42 -13.59
N GLN A 32 -32.42 -4.01 -12.43
CA GLN A 32 -31.40 -4.57 -11.53
C GLN A 32 -31.32 -6.07 -11.83
N THR A 33 -30.17 -6.58 -12.28
CA THR A 33 -29.97 -8.02 -12.47
C THR A 33 -29.25 -8.61 -11.27
N LYS A 34 -29.99 -9.36 -10.44
CA LYS A 34 -29.43 -10.30 -9.46
C LYS A 34 -29.30 -11.65 -10.15
N THR A 35 -28.09 -12.19 -10.27
CA THR A 35 -27.89 -13.58 -10.69
C THR A 35 -27.80 -14.42 -9.42
N GLU A 36 -28.85 -15.18 -9.09
CA GLU A 36 -28.84 -16.11 -7.96
C GLU A 36 -28.47 -17.51 -8.46
N ALA A 37 -27.51 -18.15 -7.80
CA ALA A 37 -27.31 -19.60 -7.92
C ALA A 37 -28.41 -20.32 -7.11
N GLU A 38 -29.14 -21.21 -7.77
CA GLU A 38 -30.28 -21.94 -7.22
C GLU A 38 -29.81 -23.01 -6.20
N GLN A 39 -30.16 -22.85 -4.92
CA GLN A 39 -30.21 -23.96 -3.95
C GLN A 39 -31.66 -24.23 -3.55
N ASP A 40 -32.08 -25.46 -3.78
CA ASP A 40 -33.39 -26.02 -3.44
C ASP A 40 -33.55 -26.17 -1.91
N ILE A 41 -34.49 -25.42 -1.32
CA ILE A 41 -34.88 -25.59 0.09
C ILE A 41 -36.40 -25.47 0.23
N THR A 42 -37.04 -26.60 0.52
CA THR A 42 -38.46 -26.70 0.87
C THR A 42 -38.69 -26.43 2.36
N ASP A 43 -38.99 -25.19 2.76
CA ASP A 43 -39.79 -24.87 3.97
C ASP A 43 -40.27 -23.39 3.93
N PRO A 44 -41.50 -23.03 4.35
CA PRO A 44 -42.03 -21.68 4.16
C PRO A 44 -41.56 -20.72 5.27
N LEU A 45 -40.77 -19.71 4.91
CA LEU A 45 -40.36 -18.64 5.82
C LEU A 45 -41.45 -17.56 5.95
N THR A 46 -41.79 -17.22 7.20
CA THR A 46 -42.57 -16.03 7.56
C THR A 46 -41.79 -14.75 7.23
N PRO A 47 -42.41 -13.71 6.64
CA PRO A 47 -41.71 -12.50 6.24
C PRO A 47 -41.31 -11.69 7.48
N VAL A 48 -39.99 -11.57 7.71
CA VAL A 48 -39.42 -10.58 8.63
C VAL A 48 -39.26 -9.29 7.85
N THR A 49 -40.05 -8.27 8.19
CA THR A 49 -39.85 -6.91 7.69
C THR A 49 -38.77 -6.22 8.50
N THR A 50 -37.52 -6.27 8.03
CA THR A 50 -36.45 -5.39 8.53
C THR A 50 -36.65 -4.00 7.95
N GLY A 51 -36.88 -3.02 8.82
CA GLY A 51 -36.95 -1.62 8.42
C GLY A 51 -35.64 -1.19 7.75
N ILE A 52 -35.74 -0.68 6.53
CA ILE A 52 -34.63 -0.01 5.86
C ILE A 52 -34.57 1.39 6.50
N GLU A 53 -33.62 1.62 7.40
CA GLU A 53 -33.31 2.99 7.84
C GLU A 53 -32.62 3.74 6.69
N ASP A 54 -32.96 5.02 6.58
CA ASP A 54 -32.50 5.94 5.54
C ASP A 54 -30.97 5.93 5.44
N VAL A 55 -30.43 5.81 4.22
CA VAL A 55 -28.99 5.89 3.96
C VAL A 55 -28.59 7.35 4.12
N GLU A 56 -28.08 7.71 5.30
CA GLU A 56 -27.35 8.97 5.47
C GLU A 56 -26.16 8.98 4.52
N THR A 57 -26.18 9.92 3.55
CA THR A 57 -25.01 10.26 2.74
C THR A 57 -23.88 10.68 3.66
N VAL A 58 -22.93 9.79 3.92
CA VAL A 58 -21.71 10.13 4.66
C VAL A 58 -20.84 10.95 3.71
N ASN A 59 -20.85 12.27 3.89
CA ASN A 59 -19.80 13.13 3.35
C ASN A 59 -18.51 12.88 4.16
N SER A 60 -17.86 11.72 3.98
CA SER A 60 -16.49 11.55 4.46
C SER A 60 -15.60 12.37 3.52
N THR A 61 -15.10 13.51 4.01
CA THR A 61 -14.16 14.31 3.27
C THR A 61 -12.77 13.74 3.50
N HIS A 62 -12.41 12.68 2.76
CA HIS A 62 -11.04 12.22 2.67
C HIS A 62 -10.13 13.38 2.23
N GLU A 63 -8.94 13.46 2.81
CA GLU A 63 -7.89 14.32 2.29
C GLU A 63 -7.54 13.91 0.86
N THR A 64 -7.31 14.91 0.01
CA THR A 64 -6.81 14.70 -1.35
C THR A 64 -5.46 14.00 -1.29
N THR A 65 -5.30 12.92 -2.06
CA THR A 65 -4.04 12.19 -2.14
C THR A 65 -2.94 13.01 -2.82
N HIS A 66 -1.68 12.59 -2.65
CA HIS A 66 -0.52 13.19 -3.32
C HIS A 66 -0.36 12.80 -4.80
N GLU A 67 -1.27 11.99 -5.33
CA GLU A 67 -1.22 11.45 -6.70
C GLU A 67 -1.27 12.57 -7.75
N GLN A 68 -0.43 12.45 -8.77
CA GLN A 68 -0.43 13.32 -9.93
C GLN A 68 -0.29 12.51 -11.20
N THR A 69 -1.00 12.92 -12.26
CA THR A 69 -0.98 12.25 -13.58
C THR A 69 0.41 12.03 -14.22
N THR A 70 1.44 12.71 -13.71
CA THR A 70 2.84 12.62 -14.18
C THR A 70 3.73 11.71 -13.32
N ASP A 71 3.21 11.09 -12.26
CA ASP A 71 4.03 10.39 -11.26
C ASP A 71 4.75 9.18 -11.84
N TYR A 72 4.03 8.31 -12.53
CA TYR A 72 4.61 7.10 -13.12
C TYR A 72 5.27 7.32 -14.49
N GLN A 73 5.35 8.56 -14.97
CA GLN A 73 6.02 8.89 -16.23
C GLN A 73 7.54 9.02 -16.02
N TRP A 74 8.32 8.27 -16.80
CA TRP A 74 9.78 8.38 -16.82
C TRP A 74 10.31 8.05 -18.21
N ASN A 75 11.55 8.43 -18.49
CA ASN A 75 12.22 8.07 -19.74
C ASN A 75 13.70 7.80 -19.48
N THR A 76 14.27 6.85 -20.21
CA THR A 76 15.66 6.40 -20.04
C THR A 76 16.69 7.52 -20.26
N ASN A 77 16.36 8.53 -21.08
CA ASN A 77 17.31 9.58 -21.46
C ASN A 77 17.55 10.62 -20.38
N THR A 78 16.58 10.82 -19.47
CA THR A 78 16.69 11.75 -18.34
C THR A 78 16.83 11.03 -17.00
N THR A 79 17.10 9.73 -17.03
CA THR A 79 17.22 8.90 -15.83
C THR A 79 18.69 8.72 -15.46
N THR A 80 19.03 9.05 -14.22
CA THR A 80 20.33 8.75 -13.63
C THR A 80 20.42 7.27 -13.30
N THR A 81 21.53 6.61 -13.62
CA THR A 81 21.74 5.18 -13.29
C THR A 81 22.50 5.03 -11.98
N ILE A 82 22.05 4.10 -11.13
CA ILE A 82 22.71 3.62 -9.92
C ILE A 82 22.85 2.09 -10.07
N ASN A 83 24.07 1.61 -10.31
CA ASN A 83 24.32 0.17 -10.42
C ASN A 83 24.63 -0.42 -9.06
N LEU A 84 24.05 -1.59 -8.79
CA LEU A 84 24.24 -2.38 -7.58
C LEU A 84 25.05 -3.64 -7.95
N GLU A 85 26.26 -3.76 -7.40
CA GLU A 85 27.25 -4.76 -7.82
C GLU A 85 27.80 -5.55 -6.61
N GLY A 86 26.91 -6.25 -5.90
CA GLY A 86 27.19 -7.01 -4.69
C GLY A 86 27.47 -6.11 -3.51
N SER A 87 28.75 -5.83 -3.23
CA SER A 87 29.18 -4.97 -2.12
C SER A 87 29.56 -3.55 -2.56
N THR A 88 29.24 -3.16 -3.79
CA THR A 88 29.58 -1.84 -4.34
C THR A 88 28.38 -1.20 -5.03
N ILE A 89 28.33 0.13 -4.94
CA ILE A 89 27.36 0.96 -5.67
C ILE A 89 28.14 1.90 -6.59
N THR A 90 27.66 2.09 -7.82
CA THR A 90 28.24 3.06 -8.76
C THR A 90 27.19 3.99 -9.35
N SER A 91 27.52 5.27 -9.45
CA SER A 91 26.74 6.30 -10.14
C SER A 91 27.68 7.39 -10.67
N GLN A 92 27.30 8.03 -11.77
CA GLN A 92 28.05 9.15 -12.36
C GLN A 92 27.42 10.52 -12.01
N SER A 93 26.29 10.54 -11.32
CA SER A 93 25.57 11.77 -10.99
C SER A 93 26.11 12.43 -9.74
N SER A 94 26.19 13.76 -9.75
CA SER A 94 26.46 14.57 -8.57
C SER A 94 25.32 14.56 -7.54
N GLY A 95 24.10 14.26 -7.97
CA GLY A 95 22.93 14.13 -7.10
C GLY A 95 22.89 12.82 -6.29
N VAL A 96 23.88 11.95 -6.46
CA VAL A 96 24.02 10.68 -5.74
C VAL A 96 25.37 10.64 -5.01
N MET A 97 25.33 10.76 -3.69
CA MET A 97 26.50 10.58 -2.85
C MET A 97 26.62 9.11 -2.44
N ILE A 98 27.77 8.49 -2.70
CA ILE A 98 28.04 7.09 -2.34
C ILE A 98 29.06 7.05 -1.21
N SER A 99 28.70 6.38 -0.11
CA SER A 99 29.55 6.13 1.03
C SER A 99 29.50 4.65 1.40
N GLY A 100 30.50 3.88 0.97
CA GLY A 100 30.50 2.42 1.13
C GLY A 100 29.35 1.78 0.35
N THR A 101 28.48 1.04 1.05
CA THR A 101 27.27 0.41 0.50
C THR A 101 26.01 1.25 0.70
N THR A 102 26.15 2.54 0.98
CA THR A 102 25.04 3.49 1.06
C THR A 102 25.09 4.47 -0.11
N ALA A 103 23.97 4.60 -0.83
CA ALA A 103 23.75 5.68 -1.78
C ALA A 103 22.72 6.66 -1.24
N THR A 104 23.06 7.95 -1.19
CA THR A 104 22.17 9.02 -0.77
C THR A 104 21.82 9.89 -1.96
N ILE A 105 20.53 9.94 -2.29
CA ILE A 105 19.94 10.76 -3.35
C ILE A 105 19.42 12.04 -2.71
N SER A 106 19.90 13.19 -3.18
CA SER A 106 19.58 14.50 -2.58
C SER A 106 19.02 15.52 -3.56
N GLU A 107 18.81 15.15 -4.82
CA GLU A 107 18.28 16.02 -5.88
C GLU A 107 17.02 15.40 -6.50
N ASP A 108 16.02 16.23 -6.83
CA ASP A 108 14.86 15.78 -7.60
C ASP A 108 15.25 15.15 -8.93
N GLY A 109 14.49 14.15 -9.37
CA GLY A 109 14.75 13.49 -10.63
C GLY A 109 14.40 12.01 -10.64
N SER A 110 14.84 11.32 -11.68
CA SER A 110 14.61 9.90 -11.89
C SER A 110 15.91 9.13 -11.76
N TYR A 111 15.88 8.05 -10.96
CA TYR A 111 17.05 7.24 -10.61
C TYR A 111 16.72 5.77 -10.87
N MET A 112 17.38 5.17 -11.85
CA MET A 112 17.30 3.75 -12.16
C MET A 112 18.21 2.95 -11.24
N LEU A 113 17.65 2.03 -10.47
CA LEU A 113 18.39 1.06 -9.66
C LEU A 113 18.32 -0.30 -10.32
N SER A 114 19.46 -0.94 -10.51
CA SER A 114 19.55 -2.27 -11.13
C SER A 114 20.72 -3.07 -10.60
N GLY A 115 20.54 -4.38 -10.47
CA GLY A 115 21.55 -5.31 -9.97
C GLY A 115 21.33 -5.72 -8.52
N LEU A 116 22.39 -6.18 -7.86
CA LEU A 116 22.36 -6.76 -6.52
C LEU A 116 23.13 -5.90 -5.53
N LEU A 117 22.55 -5.58 -4.38
CA LEU A 117 23.23 -5.01 -3.23
C LEU A 117 23.06 -5.97 -2.04
N ASP A 118 24.14 -6.66 -1.66
CA ASP A 118 24.12 -7.75 -0.68
C ASP A 118 23.85 -7.25 0.75
N ASP A 119 24.39 -6.08 1.09
CA ASP A 119 24.18 -5.44 2.39
C ASP A 119 24.42 -3.93 2.28
N GLY A 120 23.35 -3.17 2.08
CA GLY A 120 23.46 -1.74 1.85
C GLY A 120 22.12 -1.01 1.80
N GLN A 121 22.17 0.30 1.60
CA GLN A 121 21.01 1.17 1.76
C GLN A 121 20.91 2.20 0.65
N ILE A 122 19.70 2.43 0.17
CA ILE A 122 19.32 3.56 -0.66
C ILE A 122 18.60 4.57 0.22
N VAL A 123 19.16 5.76 0.34
CA VAL A 123 18.61 6.86 1.14
C VAL A 123 18.13 7.97 0.23
N VAL A 124 16.94 8.51 0.49
CA VAL A 124 16.47 9.76 -0.09
C VAL A 124 16.44 10.84 0.99
N ASP A 125 17.23 11.90 0.81
CA ASP A 125 17.33 13.00 1.77
C ASP A 125 17.58 14.34 1.04
N THR A 126 16.49 15.05 0.71
CA THR A 126 16.53 16.39 0.09
C THR A 126 16.47 17.49 1.16
N THR A 127 17.47 18.37 1.24
CA THR A 127 17.58 19.36 2.34
C THR A 127 17.13 20.79 1.98
N TYR A 128 16.65 21.04 0.76
CA TYR A 128 16.15 22.35 0.33
C TYR A 128 14.64 22.50 0.62
N GLU A 129 14.11 23.72 0.59
CA GLU A 129 12.73 24.02 1.01
C GLU A 129 11.68 23.56 -0.02
N ASP A 130 11.85 23.91 -1.29
CA ASP A 130 10.92 23.58 -2.39
C ASP A 130 11.20 22.18 -2.96
N LYS A 131 11.12 21.15 -2.11
CA LYS A 131 11.40 19.75 -2.46
C LYS A 131 10.43 19.26 -3.52
N GLY A 132 10.95 18.69 -4.60
CA GLY A 132 10.16 18.10 -5.65
C GLY A 132 9.96 16.60 -5.48
N THR A 133 9.85 15.93 -6.63
CA THR A 133 9.59 14.49 -6.73
C THR A 133 10.86 13.75 -7.08
N ILE A 134 11.14 12.69 -6.32
CA ILE A 134 12.18 11.71 -6.65
C ILE A 134 11.50 10.42 -7.11
N LYS A 135 11.95 9.90 -8.25
CA LYS A 135 11.47 8.64 -8.82
C LYS A 135 12.57 7.59 -8.69
N LEU A 136 12.32 6.55 -7.90
CA LEU A 136 13.18 5.38 -7.80
C LEU A 136 12.65 4.31 -8.76
N ILE A 137 13.31 4.15 -9.90
CA ILE A 137 12.90 3.20 -10.93
C ILE A 137 13.66 1.89 -10.68
N LEU A 138 12.95 0.83 -10.29
CA LEU A 138 13.56 -0.46 -9.98
C LEU A 138 13.50 -1.37 -11.20
N ASN A 139 14.66 -1.83 -11.65
CA ASN A 139 14.86 -2.65 -12.84
C ASN A 139 15.75 -3.84 -12.50
N ASP A 140 15.14 -4.93 -12.09
CA ASP A 140 15.80 -6.12 -11.54
C ASP A 140 16.76 -5.75 -10.39
N ALA A 141 16.31 -4.85 -9.50
CA ALA A 141 17.02 -4.46 -8.31
C ALA A 141 16.75 -5.43 -7.16
N GLN A 142 17.82 -5.95 -6.55
CA GLN A 142 17.78 -6.77 -5.35
C GLN A 142 18.60 -6.10 -4.27
N ILE A 143 17.97 -5.68 -3.18
CA ILE A 143 18.60 -4.87 -2.14
C ILE A 143 18.35 -5.52 -0.80
N THR A 144 19.41 -5.98 -0.15
CA THR A 144 19.37 -6.53 1.20
C THR A 144 20.07 -5.58 2.16
N ASN A 145 19.60 -5.51 3.40
CA ASN A 145 20.27 -4.81 4.48
C ASN A 145 20.11 -5.58 5.79
N THR A 146 21.23 -5.78 6.49
CA THR A 146 21.29 -6.54 7.74
C THR A 146 21.22 -5.67 8.99
N THR A 147 21.31 -4.34 8.84
CA THR A 147 21.49 -3.38 9.93
C THR A 147 20.44 -2.26 9.97
N THR A 148 19.76 -1.98 8.87
CA THR A 148 18.79 -0.88 8.72
C THR A 148 17.77 -1.19 7.60
N SER A 149 16.88 -0.25 7.26
CA SER A 149 15.96 -0.36 6.12
C SER A 149 16.73 -0.30 4.80
N PRO A 150 16.61 -1.27 3.87
CA PRO A 150 17.25 -1.20 2.56
C PRO A 150 16.88 0.05 1.74
N ILE A 151 15.63 0.50 1.81
CA ILE A 151 15.19 1.78 1.24
C ILE A 151 14.68 2.67 2.38
N TYR A 152 15.34 3.81 2.57
CA TYR A 152 14.96 4.81 3.56
C TYR A 152 14.72 6.17 2.90
N ILE A 153 13.47 6.58 2.86
CA ILE A 153 13.08 7.92 2.43
C ILE A 153 13.00 8.79 3.68
N LYS A 154 14.10 9.49 3.97
CA LYS A 154 14.23 10.33 5.15
C LYS A 154 13.50 11.65 4.99
N ASN A 155 13.59 12.24 3.81
CA ASN A 155 13.03 13.54 3.53
C ASN A 155 12.96 13.79 2.02
N ALA A 156 11.76 14.03 1.50
CA ALA A 156 11.48 14.41 0.12
C ALA A 156 10.18 15.25 0.06
N GLY A 157 9.87 15.85 -1.09
CA GLY A 157 8.53 16.38 -1.35
C GLY A 157 7.53 15.22 -1.49
N LYS A 158 7.87 14.26 -2.35
CA LYS A 158 7.29 12.91 -2.39
C LYS A 158 8.24 11.97 -3.14
N VAL A 159 8.08 10.66 -2.94
CA VAL A 159 8.84 9.64 -3.66
C VAL A 159 7.91 8.70 -4.41
N ILE A 160 8.26 8.40 -5.66
CA ILE A 160 7.56 7.41 -6.49
C ILE A 160 8.52 6.24 -6.74
N ILE A 161 8.16 5.04 -6.31
CA ILE A 161 8.84 3.81 -6.71
C ILE A 161 8.16 3.28 -7.97
N ILE A 162 8.91 3.18 -9.06
CA ILE A 162 8.39 2.70 -10.36
C ILE A 162 9.02 1.35 -10.68
N LEU A 163 8.20 0.33 -10.83
CA LEU A 163 8.60 -1.05 -11.12
C LEU A 163 8.59 -1.26 -12.64
N VAL A 164 9.77 -1.49 -13.22
CA VAL A 164 9.92 -1.63 -14.69
C VAL A 164 9.18 -2.87 -15.18
N ASP A 165 8.48 -2.74 -16.30
CA ASP A 165 7.71 -3.81 -16.92
C ASP A 165 8.58 -5.06 -17.18
N GLY A 166 8.03 -6.22 -16.83
CA GLY A 166 8.71 -7.52 -16.98
C GLY A 166 9.87 -7.79 -16.00
N THR A 167 10.15 -6.90 -15.05
CA THR A 167 11.20 -7.08 -14.04
C THR A 167 10.64 -7.56 -12.70
N SER A 168 11.49 -8.21 -11.91
CA SER A 168 11.16 -8.59 -10.53
C SER A 168 12.19 -8.02 -9.57
N ASN A 169 11.73 -7.16 -8.67
CA ASN A 169 12.57 -6.45 -7.72
C ASN A 169 12.40 -7.07 -6.33
N THR A 170 13.45 -7.05 -5.50
CA THR A 170 13.41 -7.64 -4.16
C THR A 170 14.07 -6.72 -3.15
N ILE A 171 13.35 -6.36 -2.09
CA ILE A 171 13.83 -5.52 -1.00
C ILE A 171 13.74 -6.32 0.30
N THR A 172 14.88 -6.56 0.94
CA THR A 172 14.99 -7.45 2.10
C THR A 172 15.65 -6.76 3.27
N ASP A 173 14.86 -6.44 4.29
CA ASP A 173 15.36 -6.15 5.63
C ASP A 173 15.53 -7.47 6.37
N SER A 174 16.79 -7.88 6.59
CA SER A 174 17.13 -9.13 7.26
C SER A 174 17.52 -8.92 8.73
N ARG A 175 17.24 -7.75 9.30
CA ARG A 175 17.42 -7.50 10.73
C ARG A 175 16.53 -8.43 11.55
N ALA A 176 17.06 -8.95 12.64
CA ALA A 176 16.28 -9.65 13.67
C ALA A 176 15.82 -8.71 14.78
N THR A 177 16.57 -7.63 15.03
CA THR A 177 16.32 -6.64 16.08
C THR A 177 16.73 -5.26 15.57
N ALA A 178 16.35 -4.20 16.31
CA ALA A 178 16.89 -2.88 16.09
C ALA A 178 18.43 -2.91 16.20
N ALA A 179 19.10 -2.05 15.43
CA ALA A 179 20.51 -1.78 15.62
C ALA A 179 20.67 -0.62 16.62
N ASP A 180 21.65 -0.71 17.51
CA ASP A 180 21.86 0.25 18.61
C ASP A 180 22.09 1.70 18.14
N ASP A 181 22.58 1.88 16.91
CA ASP A 181 23.02 3.16 16.34
C ASP A 181 22.13 3.69 15.19
N VAL A 182 21.01 3.00 14.92
CA VAL A 182 20.05 3.44 13.89
C VAL A 182 19.04 4.39 14.50
N GLU A 183 18.71 5.46 13.79
CA GLU A 183 17.69 6.42 14.20
C GLU A 183 16.42 5.67 14.63
N ASP A 184 16.03 5.81 15.90
CA ASP A 184 14.83 5.21 16.48
C ASP A 184 13.63 5.54 15.59
N GLY A 185 13.19 4.57 14.79
CA GLY A 185 12.04 4.77 13.91
C GLY A 185 12.04 4.00 12.60
N LEU A 186 13.14 3.41 12.14
CA LEU A 186 13.14 2.61 10.90
C LEU A 186 12.52 1.23 11.10
N THR A 187 11.20 1.15 10.97
CA THR A 187 10.37 -0.04 11.26
C THR A 187 9.94 -0.83 10.03
N ALA A 188 10.50 -0.59 8.84
CA ALA A 188 10.08 -1.30 7.63
C ALA A 188 11.25 -1.59 6.68
N ALA A 189 11.08 -2.53 5.75
CA ALA A 189 12.07 -2.75 4.69
C ALA A 189 12.11 -1.57 3.69
N ILE A 190 10.94 -1.04 3.35
CA ILE A 190 10.78 0.24 2.67
C ILE A 190 10.16 1.20 3.67
N TYR A 191 10.93 2.16 4.16
CA TYR A 191 10.47 3.11 5.18
C TYR A 191 10.51 4.54 4.65
N SER A 192 9.38 5.23 4.66
CA SER A 192 9.24 6.61 4.23
C SER A 192 8.72 7.52 5.32
N LYS A 193 9.40 8.65 5.51
CA LYS A 193 8.95 9.80 6.31
C LYS A 193 8.18 10.84 5.48
N SER A 194 8.00 10.60 4.19
CA SER A 194 7.29 11.46 3.23
C SER A 194 6.23 10.66 2.48
N ASP A 195 5.34 11.34 1.75
CA ASP A 195 4.43 10.70 0.81
C ASP A 195 5.15 9.74 -0.16
N LEU A 196 4.58 8.54 -0.31
CA LEU A 196 5.13 7.46 -1.12
C LEU A 196 4.07 6.90 -2.08
N SER A 197 4.41 6.84 -3.36
CA SER A 197 3.68 6.05 -4.35
C SER A 197 4.50 4.87 -4.82
N ILE A 198 3.86 3.74 -5.14
CA ILE A 198 4.48 2.57 -5.76
C ILE A 198 3.63 2.16 -6.96
N GLY A 199 4.24 1.99 -8.13
CA GLY A 199 3.47 1.52 -9.28
C GLY A 199 4.30 1.10 -10.48
N GLY A 200 3.61 0.75 -11.57
CA GLY A 200 4.23 0.22 -12.78
C GLY A 200 4.13 -1.30 -12.89
N ASN A 201 4.30 -1.81 -14.11
CA ASN A 201 3.90 -3.17 -14.48
C ASN A 201 4.88 -4.28 -14.03
N GLY A 202 5.98 -3.93 -13.36
CA GLY A 202 6.88 -4.91 -12.74
C GLY A 202 6.31 -5.55 -11.47
N SER A 203 7.08 -6.44 -10.86
CA SER A 203 6.76 -7.02 -9.54
C SER A 203 7.76 -6.61 -8.46
N LEU A 204 7.29 -6.60 -7.22
CA LEU A 204 8.08 -6.29 -6.03
C LEU A 204 7.87 -7.35 -4.95
N VAL A 205 8.97 -7.93 -4.48
CA VAL A 205 9.01 -8.79 -3.29
C VAL A 205 9.59 -7.99 -2.13
N VAL A 206 8.89 -7.91 -1.01
CA VAL A 206 9.35 -7.20 0.19
C VAL A 206 9.42 -8.15 1.38
N ASN A 207 10.59 -8.25 2.00
CA ASN A 207 10.80 -9.05 3.19
C ASN A 207 11.18 -8.13 4.36
N GLY A 208 10.23 -7.86 5.27
CA GLY A 208 10.41 -7.09 6.49
C GLY A 208 10.65 -8.00 7.70
N SER A 209 11.86 -8.55 7.86
CA SER A 209 12.12 -9.54 8.93
C SER A 209 12.15 -8.90 10.33
N TYR A 210 12.46 -7.61 10.43
CA TYR A 210 12.49 -6.91 11.71
C TYR A 210 11.10 -6.49 12.18
N LYS A 211 10.31 -5.88 11.30
CA LYS A 211 8.97 -5.35 11.57
C LYS A 211 8.12 -5.34 10.30
N ASP A 212 7.80 -4.16 9.77
CA ASP A 212 6.85 -3.99 8.69
C ASP A 212 7.49 -4.29 7.33
N GLY A 213 6.67 -4.62 6.33
CA GLY A 213 7.13 -4.67 4.95
C GLY A 213 7.39 -3.27 4.39
N ILE A 214 6.31 -2.51 4.21
CA ILE A 214 6.31 -1.17 3.62
C ILE A 214 5.62 -0.21 4.58
N THR A 215 6.27 0.89 4.96
CA THR A 215 5.67 1.92 5.82
C THR A 215 5.92 3.32 5.26
N SER A 216 4.84 4.07 5.05
CA SER A 216 4.85 5.52 4.90
C SER A 216 4.29 6.17 6.16
N LYS A 217 4.98 7.18 6.69
CA LYS A 217 4.52 8.00 7.81
C LYS A 217 3.50 9.07 7.41
N ASP A 218 3.37 9.31 6.11
CA ASP A 218 2.33 10.14 5.49
C ASP A 218 1.41 9.23 4.64
N GLY A 219 1.03 9.66 3.44
CA GLY A 219 0.22 8.88 2.51
C GLY A 219 1.01 7.78 1.83
N LEU A 220 0.32 6.68 1.52
CA LEU A 220 0.81 5.60 0.67
C LEU A 220 -0.18 5.29 -0.45
N ILE A 221 0.30 5.31 -1.68
CA ILE A 221 -0.47 4.96 -2.88
C ILE A 221 0.21 3.80 -3.58
N ILE A 222 -0.55 2.80 -4.00
CA ILE A 222 -0.04 1.67 -4.77
C ILE A 222 -0.95 1.44 -5.98
N GLU A 223 -0.39 1.54 -7.18
CA GLU A 223 -1.19 1.47 -8.41
C GLU A 223 -0.56 0.60 -9.50
N ASN A 224 -1.41 -0.19 -10.18
CA ASN A 224 -1.05 -0.92 -11.40
C ASN A 224 0.18 -1.83 -11.23
N THR A 225 0.28 -2.56 -10.12
CA THR A 225 1.46 -3.38 -9.82
C THR A 225 1.17 -4.62 -8.97
N ASN A 226 2.15 -5.51 -8.90
CA ASN A 226 2.11 -6.76 -8.12
C ASN A 226 3.12 -6.69 -6.96
N ILE A 227 2.65 -6.91 -5.73
CA ILE A 227 3.50 -6.93 -4.54
C ILE A 227 3.31 -8.23 -3.76
N ASP A 228 4.41 -8.91 -3.45
CA ASP A 228 4.44 -10.01 -2.49
C ASP A 228 5.19 -9.53 -1.23
N VAL A 229 4.51 -9.48 -0.09
CA VAL A 229 5.08 -8.99 1.17
C VAL A 229 5.10 -10.08 2.25
N LYS A 230 6.24 -10.20 2.92
CA LYS A 230 6.41 -10.99 4.14
C LYS A 230 6.94 -10.10 5.24
N ALA A 231 6.28 -10.09 6.39
CA ALA A 231 6.62 -9.18 7.49
C ALA A 231 6.44 -9.82 8.86
N SER A 232 7.33 -9.48 9.79
CA SER A 232 7.24 -9.91 11.20
C SER A 232 6.26 -9.07 12.02
N ASP A 233 5.75 -7.97 11.47
CA ASP A 233 4.69 -7.12 12.03
C ASP A 233 3.67 -6.81 10.92
N ASP A 234 3.44 -5.53 10.59
CA ASP A 234 2.44 -5.14 9.59
C ASP A 234 2.95 -5.31 8.14
N GLY A 235 2.06 -5.63 7.20
CA GLY A 235 2.43 -5.78 5.79
C GLY A 235 2.71 -4.44 5.11
N ILE A 236 1.64 -3.66 4.91
CA ILE A 236 1.68 -2.39 4.18
C ILE A 236 0.96 -1.32 5.01
N VAL A 237 1.70 -0.29 5.39
CA VAL A 237 1.24 0.78 6.28
C VAL A 237 1.34 2.13 5.57
N GLY A 238 0.20 2.76 5.34
CA GLY A 238 0.11 4.18 5.00
C GLY A 238 -0.53 4.92 6.16
N LYS A 239 0.27 5.60 6.99
CA LYS A 239 -0.23 6.16 8.26
C LYS A 239 -1.44 7.08 8.05
N ASP A 240 -1.33 8.00 7.09
CA ASP A 240 -2.35 9.01 6.83
C ASP A 240 -3.44 8.50 5.89
N TYR A 241 -3.06 7.69 4.89
CA TYR A 241 -3.99 6.91 4.07
C TYR A 241 -3.24 5.81 3.33
N LEU A 242 -3.97 4.76 2.96
CA LEU A 242 -3.52 3.74 2.04
C LEU A 242 -4.50 3.62 0.87
N VAL A 243 -4.05 3.90 -0.34
CA VAL A 243 -4.87 3.79 -1.56
C VAL A 243 -4.30 2.74 -2.48
N LEU A 244 -5.11 1.75 -2.85
CA LEU A 244 -4.77 0.67 -3.75
C LEU A 244 -5.63 0.74 -5.00
N THR A 245 -5.03 0.84 -6.19
CA THR A 245 -5.76 0.90 -7.46
C THR A 245 -5.22 -0.12 -8.46
N ASN A 246 -6.04 -1.07 -8.90
CA ASN A 246 -5.65 -2.09 -9.89
C ASN A 246 -4.35 -2.82 -9.49
N THR A 247 -4.28 -3.28 -8.24
CA THR A 247 -3.10 -3.96 -7.68
C THR A 247 -3.35 -5.44 -7.47
N LYS A 248 -2.27 -6.23 -7.46
CA LYS A 248 -2.29 -7.58 -6.89
C LYS A 248 -1.36 -7.62 -5.68
N ILE A 249 -1.86 -7.98 -4.52
CA ILE A 249 -1.05 -8.06 -3.29
C ILE A 249 -1.19 -9.44 -2.67
N THR A 250 -0.06 -10.10 -2.42
CA THR A 250 0.02 -11.28 -1.55
C THR A 250 0.73 -10.87 -0.26
N ALA A 251 0.15 -11.15 0.90
CA ALA A 251 0.75 -10.85 2.20
C ALA A 251 0.75 -12.09 3.10
N ASP A 252 1.89 -12.35 3.74
CA ASP A 252 2.08 -13.35 4.80
C ASP A 252 2.78 -12.64 5.97
N VAL A 253 1.98 -12.19 6.95
CA VAL A 253 2.41 -11.22 7.96
C VAL A 253 1.92 -11.59 9.35
N SER A 254 2.69 -11.23 10.38
CA SER A 254 2.32 -11.54 11.77
C SER A 254 1.41 -10.48 12.42
N GLY A 255 1.42 -9.26 11.90
CA GLY A 255 0.58 -8.14 12.32
C GLY A 255 -0.64 -7.97 11.40
N ASP A 256 -0.98 -6.71 11.10
CA ASP A 256 -2.07 -6.37 10.18
C ASP A 256 -1.60 -6.45 8.71
N GLY A 257 -2.44 -6.93 7.81
CA GLY A 257 -2.13 -7.01 6.38
C GLY A 257 -1.93 -5.63 5.74
N LEU A 258 -3.01 -4.83 5.76
CA LEU A 258 -3.06 -3.46 5.29
C LEU A 258 -3.47 -2.53 6.43
N LYS A 259 -2.78 -1.40 6.59
CA LYS A 259 -3.01 -0.52 7.74
C LYS A 259 -2.97 0.97 7.42
N SER A 260 -3.89 1.71 8.03
CA SER A 260 -3.89 3.16 8.15
C SER A 260 -4.27 3.56 9.57
N SER A 261 -3.51 4.44 10.21
CA SER A 261 -3.53 4.59 11.67
C SER A 261 -3.62 6.03 12.18
N ASN A 262 -3.87 7.01 11.31
CA ASN A 262 -4.06 8.40 11.72
C ASN A 262 -5.49 8.62 12.26
N GLU A 263 -5.61 8.78 13.58
CA GLU A 263 -6.89 9.02 14.26
C GLU A 263 -7.18 10.50 14.52
N THR A 264 -6.18 11.39 14.36
CA THR A 264 -6.25 12.76 14.89
C THR A 264 -6.49 13.81 13.83
N ASP A 265 -5.96 13.62 12.63
CA ASP A 265 -6.04 14.59 11.55
C ASP A 265 -7.29 14.35 10.70
N ALA A 266 -8.05 15.42 10.47
CA ALA A 266 -9.29 15.33 9.71
C ALA A 266 -9.04 14.86 8.27
N GLY A 267 -9.84 13.89 7.80
CA GLY A 267 -9.74 13.34 6.45
C GLY A 267 -8.63 12.31 6.24
N ARG A 268 -7.93 11.89 7.31
CA ARG A 268 -6.87 10.86 7.29
C ARG A 268 -7.35 9.57 7.98
N GLY A 269 -6.48 8.57 8.02
CA GLY A 269 -6.73 7.28 8.66
C GLY A 269 -7.53 6.28 7.81
N TYR A 270 -7.73 6.58 6.52
CA TYR A 270 -8.58 5.80 5.64
C TYR A 270 -7.79 4.80 4.79
N ILE A 271 -8.49 3.76 4.32
CA ILE A 271 -8.02 2.83 3.29
C ILE A 271 -9.01 2.82 2.13
N THR A 272 -8.53 2.98 0.91
CA THR A 272 -9.35 2.85 -0.32
C THR A 272 -8.76 1.75 -1.20
N ILE A 273 -9.60 0.84 -1.66
CA ILE A 273 -9.21 -0.29 -2.49
C ILE A 273 -10.12 -0.31 -3.73
N THR A 274 -9.55 -0.11 -4.90
CA THR A 274 -10.27 -0.12 -6.19
C THR A 274 -9.70 -1.18 -7.12
N ASP A 275 -10.57 -2.03 -7.68
CA ASP A 275 -10.26 -3.06 -8.68
C ASP A 275 -9.02 -3.92 -8.38
N SER A 276 -8.80 -4.26 -7.12
CA SER A 276 -7.56 -4.93 -6.67
C SER A 276 -7.79 -6.39 -6.26
N ASN A 277 -6.77 -7.24 -6.45
CA ASN A 277 -6.75 -8.64 -6.07
C ASN A 277 -5.82 -8.84 -4.85
N LEU A 278 -6.40 -9.14 -3.69
CA LEU A 278 -5.64 -9.23 -2.44
C LEU A 278 -5.77 -10.64 -1.83
N ASN A 279 -4.63 -11.26 -1.56
CA ASN A 279 -4.53 -12.52 -0.82
C ASN A 279 -3.69 -12.26 0.44
N ILE A 280 -4.31 -12.23 1.61
CA ILE A 280 -3.68 -11.79 2.86
C ILE A 280 -3.84 -12.86 3.92
N ASP A 281 -2.73 -13.43 4.37
CA ASP A 281 -2.63 -14.19 5.62
C ASP A 281 -1.99 -13.29 6.67
N SER A 282 -2.76 -12.93 7.70
CA SER A 282 -2.34 -11.99 8.74
C SER A 282 -2.51 -12.58 10.14
N GLY A 283 -1.56 -12.29 11.03
CA GLY A 283 -1.69 -12.67 12.45
C GLY A 283 -2.73 -11.82 13.20
N SER A 284 -2.98 -10.60 12.73
CA SER A 284 -4.01 -9.68 13.22
C SER A 284 -5.07 -9.43 12.13
N ASP A 285 -5.44 -8.19 11.83
CA ASP A 285 -6.50 -7.85 10.88
C ASP A 285 -5.97 -7.83 9.44
N ALA A 286 -6.74 -8.37 8.49
CA ALA A 286 -6.32 -8.31 7.09
C ALA A 286 -6.30 -6.85 6.57
N VAL A 287 -7.24 -6.02 7.03
CA VAL A 287 -7.35 -4.59 6.69
C VAL A 287 -7.78 -3.83 7.94
N GLN A 288 -6.96 -2.89 8.40
CA GLN A 288 -7.17 -2.09 9.60
C GLN A 288 -7.06 -0.59 9.28
N ALA A 289 -8.17 0.14 9.34
CA ALA A 289 -8.20 1.59 9.18
C ALA A 289 -8.65 2.27 10.47
N ALA A 290 -8.07 3.43 10.78
CA ALA A 290 -8.50 4.26 11.90
C ALA A 290 -9.89 4.88 11.67
N THR A 291 -10.21 5.25 10.42
CA THR A 291 -11.43 5.97 10.08
C THR A 291 -12.34 5.18 9.15
N ASP A 292 -12.00 5.08 7.87
CA ASP A 292 -12.88 4.52 6.84
C ASP A 292 -12.16 3.46 6.00
N ILE A 293 -12.89 2.42 5.60
CA ILE A 293 -12.46 1.47 4.56
C ILE A 293 -13.44 1.58 3.40
N THR A 294 -12.94 1.97 2.23
CA THR A 294 -13.72 2.01 0.98
C THR A 294 -13.22 0.93 0.03
N ILE A 295 -14.13 0.13 -0.50
CA ILE A 295 -13.82 -0.95 -1.44
C ILE A 295 -14.72 -0.81 -2.67
N ASP A 296 -14.11 -0.71 -3.84
CA ASP A 296 -14.78 -0.58 -5.13
C ASP A 296 -14.20 -1.59 -6.14
N GLY A 297 -14.78 -2.79 -6.16
CA GLY A 297 -14.36 -3.87 -7.07
C GLY A 297 -13.05 -4.56 -6.68
N GLY A 298 -12.91 -5.83 -7.08
CA GLY A 298 -11.72 -6.63 -6.78
C GLY A 298 -12.02 -8.08 -6.40
N VAL A 299 -10.99 -8.80 -5.98
CA VAL A 299 -11.06 -10.18 -5.47
C VAL A 299 -10.25 -10.26 -4.19
N TYR A 300 -10.81 -10.84 -3.13
CA TYR A 300 -10.18 -10.84 -1.81
C TYR A 300 -10.23 -12.24 -1.20
N ASP A 301 -9.09 -12.73 -0.73
CA ASP A 301 -8.95 -13.96 0.03
C ASP A 301 -8.14 -13.67 1.30
N PHE A 302 -8.83 -13.57 2.45
CA PHE A 302 -8.22 -13.16 3.71
C PHE A 302 -8.29 -14.28 4.74
N THR A 303 -7.16 -14.58 5.35
CA THR A 303 -7.02 -15.46 6.50
C THR A 303 -6.45 -14.66 7.67
N THR A 304 -7.10 -14.71 8.83
CA THR A 304 -6.65 -14.00 10.04
C THR A 304 -6.50 -14.96 11.22
N ALA A 305 -5.40 -14.87 11.98
CA ALA A 305 -5.16 -15.77 13.11
C ALA A 305 -5.98 -15.41 14.36
N SER A 306 -6.46 -14.17 14.47
CA SER A 306 -7.17 -13.61 15.64
C SER A 306 -8.68 -13.51 15.46
N GLY A 307 -9.33 -14.39 14.68
CA GLY A 307 -10.76 -14.72 14.86
C GLY A 307 -11.81 -13.62 14.61
N SER A 308 -11.45 -12.44 14.09
CA SER A 308 -12.41 -11.46 13.58
C SER A 308 -12.82 -11.83 12.16
N ASN A 309 -13.64 -12.87 11.99
CA ASN A 309 -14.27 -13.17 10.70
C ASN A 309 -15.33 -12.10 10.36
N TYR A 310 -14.92 -10.91 9.91
CA TYR A 310 -15.85 -9.94 9.32
C TYR A 310 -15.22 -9.22 8.13
N LEU A 311 -15.35 -9.86 6.96
CA LEU A 311 -15.58 -9.17 5.71
C LEU A 311 -17.05 -9.37 5.34
N THR A 312 -17.90 -8.37 5.57
CA THR A 312 -19.16 -8.29 4.83
C THR A 312 -18.89 -7.53 3.53
N ALA A 313 -18.40 -8.23 2.50
CA ALA A 313 -18.60 -7.77 1.14
C ALA A 313 -20.06 -8.06 0.78
N SER A 314 -20.95 -7.09 0.97
CA SER A 314 -22.31 -7.21 0.43
C SER A 314 -22.28 -6.86 -1.06
N SER A 315 -22.59 -7.88 -1.87
CA SER A 315 -22.91 -7.80 -3.29
C SER A 315 -24.10 -6.89 -3.59
#